data_AF-A0A1G8PMU4-F1
#
_entry.id   AF-A0A1G8PMU4-F1
#
_cell.length_a   1.000
_cell.length_b   1.000
_cell.length_c   1.000
_cell.angle_alpha   90.00
_cell.angle_beta   90.00
_cell.angle_gamma   90.00
#
_symmetry.space_group_name_H-M   'P 1'
#
loop_
_entity.id
_entity.type
_entity.pdbx_description
1 polymer ?
#
loop_
_entity_poly.entity_id
_entity_poly.type
_entity_poly.pdbx_seq_one_letter_code
_entity_poly.pdbx_strand_id
1 'polypeptide(L)'
;MAFGISGVFFNEDGKQQEFGYPYSERKTRIAAMPNNSIKLIRIYQHGAPGYIGEDDANALAQMLKDKMQKHGQIQLLGCSTAGVEGHAWNPVGGIGLLTRMIMYHGVMKMMGLPEAAKKWSDNVAGDTSRLIPNVYVMGLSGISFPLSRIHDSLETGFKPSALMADRFVYMNGKLLSEYNNFNLPK
;
A
#
# COMPACT_ATOMS: atom_id res chain seq x y z
N MET A 1 14.50 11.01 2.44
CA MET A 1 13.05 11.12 2.18
C MET A 1 12.31 10.89 3.47
N ALA A 2 11.39 11.79 3.83
CA ALA A 2 10.43 11.56 4.90
C ALA A 2 9.23 10.81 4.33
N PHE A 3 8.72 9.81 5.05
CA PHE A 3 7.50 9.09 4.72
C PHE A 3 6.30 10.04 4.60
N GLY A 4 5.33 9.71 3.74
CA GLY A 4 4.28 10.65 3.37
C GLY A 4 3.07 10.05 2.67
N ILE A 5 2.09 10.91 2.44
CA ILE A 5 0.93 10.63 1.58
C ILE A 5 0.89 11.62 0.45
N SER A 6 0.44 11.21 -0.73
CA SER A 6 0.17 12.12 -1.85
C SER A 6 -1.00 11.62 -2.68
N GLY A 7 -1.59 12.47 -3.51
CA GLY A 7 -2.75 12.04 -4.27
C GLY A 7 -3.44 13.14 -5.05
N VAL A 8 -4.64 12.79 -5.51
CA VAL A 8 -5.53 13.63 -6.29
C VAL A 8 -6.92 13.55 -5.68
N PHE A 9 -7.52 14.71 -5.41
CA PHE A 9 -8.89 14.84 -4.94
C PHE A 9 -9.63 15.94 -5.71
N PHE A 10 -10.95 15.96 -5.59
CA PHE A 10 -11.81 17.03 -6.11
C PHE A 10 -12.28 17.93 -4.95
N ASN A 11 -12.06 19.24 -5.06
CA ASN A 11 -12.58 20.18 -4.08
C ASN A 11 -14.11 20.34 -4.19
N GLU A 12 -14.72 21.17 -3.33
CA GLU A 12 -16.18 21.40 -3.34
C GLU A 12 -16.69 22.00 -4.67
N ASP A 13 -15.82 22.71 -5.41
CA ASP A 13 -16.13 23.24 -6.74
C ASP A 13 -15.98 22.21 -7.87
N GLY A 14 -15.65 20.95 -7.54
CA GLY A 14 -15.39 19.90 -8.53
C GLY A 14 -14.06 20.05 -9.27
N LYS A 15 -13.17 20.93 -8.84
CA LYS A 15 -11.83 21.10 -9.42
C LYS A 15 -10.87 20.07 -8.86
N GLN A 16 -10.10 19.44 -9.74
CA GLN A 16 -9.03 18.52 -9.37
C GLN A 16 -7.90 19.27 -8.67
N GLN A 17 -7.44 18.75 -7.54
CA GLN A 17 -6.30 19.23 -6.78
C GLN A 17 -5.36 18.08 -6.42
N GLU A 18 -4.06 18.34 -6.52
CA GLU A 18 -3.03 17.43 -6.03
C GLU A 18 -2.66 17.78 -4.58
N PHE A 19 -2.28 16.78 -3.80
CA PHE A 19 -1.81 17.00 -2.43
C PHE A 19 -0.60 16.13 -2.09
N GLY A 20 0.17 16.59 -1.10
CA GLY A 20 1.30 15.87 -0.54
C GLY A 20 1.53 16.32 0.90
N TYR A 21 1.51 15.38 1.86
CA TYR A 21 1.68 15.68 3.28
C TYR A 21 2.60 14.66 3.97
N PRO A 22 3.29 15.05 5.06
CA PRO A 22 3.98 14.10 5.92
C PRO A 22 3.03 13.02 6.45
N TYR A 23 3.57 11.80 6.64
CA TYR A 23 2.76 10.67 7.10
C TYR A 23 2.09 10.94 8.45
N SER A 24 2.76 11.66 9.36
CA SER A 24 2.22 12.05 10.67
C SER A 24 0.96 12.92 10.59
N GLU A 25 0.79 13.70 9.52
CA GLU A 25 -0.34 14.62 9.35
C GLU A 25 -1.54 13.97 8.63
N ARG A 26 -1.38 12.77 8.08
CA ARG A 26 -2.32 12.16 7.13
C ARG A 26 -3.76 12.11 7.63
N LYS A 27 -3.99 11.70 8.89
CA LYS A 27 -5.32 11.50 9.46
C LYS A 27 -6.09 12.83 9.49
N THR A 28 -5.44 13.89 9.98
CA THR A 28 -6.02 15.24 10.04
C THR A 28 -6.29 15.79 8.64
N ARG A 29 -5.34 15.64 7.71
CA ARG A 29 -5.47 16.19 6.34
C ARG A 29 -6.57 15.48 5.55
N ILE A 30 -6.65 14.15 5.63
CA ILE A 30 -7.68 13.36 4.94
C ILE A 30 -9.06 13.59 5.57
N ALA A 31 -9.14 13.72 6.90
CA ALA A 31 -10.41 14.01 7.58
C ALA A 31 -11.05 15.33 7.08
N ALA A 32 -10.21 16.33 6.77
CA ALA A 32 -10.64 17.62 6.25
C ALA A 32 -11.06 17.61 4.77
N MET A 33 -10.79 16.53 4.02
CA MET A 33 -11.22 16.44 2.62
C MET A 33 -12.73 16.17 2.52
N PRO A 34 -13.43 16.66 1.48
CA PRO A 34 -14.84 16.33 1.27
C PRO A 34 -15.04 14.82 1.10
N ASN A 35 -16.24 14.32 1.40
CA ASN A 35 -16.58 12.93 1.13
C ASN A 35 -16.65 12.67 -0.38
N ASN A 36 -16.35 11.45 -0.83
CA ASN A 36 -16.34 11.05 -2.24
C ASN A 36 -15.53 12.01 -3.14
N SER A 37 -14.39 12.51 -2.63
CA SER A 37 -13.52 13.47 -3.33
C SER A 37 -12.21 12.86 -3.80
N ILE A 38 -11.68 11.85 -3.10
CA ILE A 38 -10.35 11.29 -3.37
C ILE A 38 -10.44 10.29 -4.51
N LYS A 39 -9.83 10.64 -5.65
CA LYS A 39 -9.71 9.75 -6.81
C LYS A 39 -8.51 8.82 -6.69
N LEU A 40 -7.42 9.32 -6.14
CA LEU A 40 -6.17 8.59 -6.01
C LEU A 40 -5.47 9.02 -4.74
N ILE A 41 -5.03 8.06 -3.94
CA ILE A 41 -4.12 8.29 -2.83
C ILE A 41 -2.97 7.28 -2.88
N ARG A 42 -1.77 7.78 -2.63
CA ARG A 42 -0.52 7.05 -2.52
C ARG A 42 0.01 7.22 -1.11
N ILE A 43 0.29 6.10 -0.45
CA ILE A 43 0.80 6.07 0.91
C ILE A 43 2.21 5.49 0.85
N TYR A 44 3.22 6.29 1.18
CA TYR A 44 4.63 5.94 1.16
C TYR A 44 5.14 5.78 2.58
N GLN A 45 5.33 4.53 3.01
CA GLN A 45 5.75 4.22 4.37
C GLN A 45 6.36 2.80 4.43
N HIS A 46 7.11 2.50 5.48
CA HIS A 46 7.52 1.13 5.79
C HIS A 46 6.30 0.22 5.83
N GLY A 47 6.32 -0.84 5.03
CA GLY A 47 5.28 -1.86 5.07
C GLY A 47 5.75 -3.09 5.83
N ALA A 48 4.78 -3.80 6.38
CA ALA A 48 4.94 -5.10 6.99
C ALA A 48 3.65 -5.90 6.75
N PRO A 49 3.66 -7.23 6.95
CA PRO A 49 2.43 -8.00 6.93
C PRO A 49 1.37 -7.39 7.87
N GLY A 50 0.20 -7.08 7.30
CA GLY A 50 -0.92 -6.46 8.01
C GLY A 50 -0.83 -4.94 8.22
N TYR A 51 0.27 -4.28 7.81
CA TYR A 51 0.51 -2.86 8.11
C TYR A 51 1.17 -2.07 6.98
N ILE A 52 0.84 -0.79 6.92
CA ILE A 52 1.66 0.25 6.31
C ILE A 52 1.88 1.33 7.37
N GLY A 53 3.13 1.50 7.80
CA GLY A 53 3.48 2.29 8.97
C GLY A 53 2.80 1.77 10.21
N GLU A 54 1.99 2.64 10.81
CA GLU A 54 1.17 2.34 11.99
C GLU A 54 -0.28 1.97 11.63
N ASP A 55 -0.66 1.97 10.35
CA ASP A 55 -2.04 1.70 9.93
C ASP A 55 -2.19 0.25 9.47
N ASP A 56 -3.17 -0.44 10.06
CA ASP A 56 -3.73 -1.67 9.51
C ASP A 56 -4.91 -1.37 8.57
N ALA A 57 -5.54 -2.42 8.05
CA ALA A 57 -6.65 -2.29 7.12
C ALA A 57 -7.87 -1.55 7.73
N ASN A 58 -8.12 -1.69 9.03
CA ASN A 58 -9.23 -1.02 9.72
C ASN A 58 -8.94 0.47 9.89
N ALA A 59 -7.72 0.83 10.28
CA ALA A 59 -7.29 2.21 10.39
C ALA A 59 -7.36 2.92 9.03
N LEU A 60 -6.92 2.25 7.95
CA LEU A 60 -7.06 2.76 6.59
C LEU A 60 -8.53 2.93 6.19
N ALA A 61 -9.39 1.95 6.51
CA ALA A 61 -10.81 2.04 6.23
C ALA A 61 -11.49 3.19 6.96
N GLN A 62 -11.23 3.36 8.26
CA GLN A 62 -11.76 4.47 9.04
C GLN A 62 -11.34 5.83 8.46
N MET A 63 -10.12 5.92 7.94
CA MET A 63 -9.59 7.15 7.37
C MET A 63 -10.14 7.45 5.96
N LEU A 64 -10.35 6.44 5.12
CA LEU A 64 -10.55 6.63 3.68
C LEU A 64 -11.94 6.27 3.17
N LYS A 65 -12.72 5.43 3.88
CA LYS A 65 -13.94 4.82 3.35
C LYS A 65 -14.93 5.83 2.78
N ASP A 66 -15.16 6.93 3.49
CA ASP A 66 -16.13 7.96 3.07
C ASP A 66 -15.50 9.02 2.15
N LYS A 67 -14.16 9.05 2.05
CA LYS A 67 -13.42 10.03 1.27
C LYS A 67 -13.17 9.58 -0.16
N MET A 68 -13.02 8.28 -0.37
CA MET A 68 -12.71 7.71 -1.68
C MET A 68 -13.88 7.79 -2.64
N GLN A 69 -13.57 8.08 -3.90
CA GLN A 69 -14.51 7.95 -5.00
C GLN A 69 -14.72 6.49 -5.40
N LYS A 70 -15.91 6.18 -5.93
CA LYS A 70 -16.15 4.90 -6.61
C LYS A 70 -15.12 4.73 -7.73
N HIS A 71 -14.49 3.56 -7.78
CA HIS A 71 -13.38 3.21 -8.67
C HIS A 71 -12.11 4.07 -8.47
N GLY A 72 -12.01 4.78 -7.34
CA GLY A 72 -10.79 5.43 -6.91
C GLY A 72 -9.69 4.43 -6.56
N GLN A 73 -8.47 4.93 -6.39
CA GLN A 73 -7.28 4.11 -6.21
C GLN A 73 -6.56 4.42 -4.89
N ILE A 74 -6.19 3.38 -4.16
CA ILE A 74 -5.33 3.43 -2.98
C ILE A 74 -4.06 2.67 -3.32
N GLN A 75 -2.90 3.33 -3.25
CA GLN A 75 -1.61 2.72 -3.55
C GLN A 75 -0.75 2.64 -2.29
N LEU A 76 -0.58 1.43 -1.75
CA LEU A 76 0.19 1.15 -0.54
C LEU A 76 1.65 0.85 -0.90
N LEU A 77 2.46 1.89 -0.94
CA LEU A 77 3.86 1.85 -1.38
C LEU A 77 4.77 1.59 -0.18
N GLY A 78 4.66 0.38 0.35
CA GLY A 78 5.49 -0.17 1.42
C GLY A 78 5.75 -1.66 1.17
N CYS A 79 6.82 -2.20 1.73
CA CYS A 79 7.16 -3.62 1.61
C CYS A 79 6.04 -4.52 2.16
N SER A 80 5.80 -5.67 1.54
CA SER A 80 4.92 -6.71 2.13
C SER A 80 3.48 -6.25 2.46
N THR A 81 2.97 -5.19 1.83
CA THR A 81 1.60 -4.68 2.02
C THR A 81 0.54 -5.49 1.27
N ALA A 82 0.95 -6.31 0.29
CA ALA A 82 0.08 -7.28 -0.35
C ALA A 82 0.46 -8.72 0.04
N GLY A 83 -0.55 -9.58 0.01
CA GLY A 83 -0.47 -11.01 0.26
C GLY A 83 0.18 -11.80 -0.88
N VAL A 84 0.37 -13.07 -0.57
CA VAL A 84 1.11 -14.11 -1.30
C VAL A 84 0.25 -14.78 -2.40
N GLU A 85 -1.02 -14.40 -2.46
CA GLU A 85 -2.02 -14.90 -3.41
C GLU A 85 -1.47 -14.76 -4.83
N GLY A 86 -1.10 -15.88 -5.48
CA GLY A 86 -0.52 -15.89 -6.83
C GLY A 86 0.87 -16.55 -6.94
N HIS A 87 1.67 -16.51 -5.87
CA HIS A 87 3.11 -16.84 -5.96
C HIS A 87 3.49 -18.31 -5.76
N ALA A 88 2.52 -19.20 -5.55
CA ALA A 88 2.81 -20.64 -5.42
C ALA A 88 3.41 -21.25 -6.70
N TRP A 89 3.23 -20.60 -7.85
CA TRP A 89 3.61 -21.14 -9.17
C TRP A 89 4.77 -20.38 -9.86
N ASN A 90 5.24 -19.27 -9.28
CA ASN A 90 6.41 -18.53 -9.79
C ASN A 90 7.61 -18.73 -8.84
N PRO A 91 8.75 -19.27 -9.29
CA PRO A 91 9.91 -19.52 -8.42
C PRO A 91 10.48 -18.24 -7.78
N VAL A 92 10.43 -17.09 -8.47
CA VAL A 92 10.86 -15.80 -7.90
C VAL A 92 9.87 -15.32 -6.83
N GLY A 93 8.58 -15.51 -7.08
CA GLY A 93 7.51 -15.27 -6.12
C GLY A 93 7.64 -16.15 -4.87
N GLY A 94 7.97 -17.43 -5.04
CA GLY A 94 8.21 -18.40 -3.98
C GLY A 94 9.39 -18.03 -3.07
N ILE A 95 10.48 -17.48 -3.64
CA ILE A 95 11.62 -16.96 -2.85
C ILE A 95 11.19 -15.73 -2.04
N GLY A 96 10.39 -14.83 -2.63
CA GLY A 96 9.83 -13.67 -1.92
C GLY A 96 8.96 -14.10 -0.74
N LEU A 97 8.10 -15.11 -0.95
CA LEU A 97 7.29 -15.72 0.10
C LEU A 97 8.14 -16.34 1.20
N LEU A 98 9.13 -17.16 0.84
CA LEU A 98 10.01 -17.78 1.81
C LEU A 98 10.76 -16.73 2.64
N THR A 99 11.24 -15.67 2.00
CA THR A 99 11.93 -14.57 2.68
C THR A 99 10.99 -13.84 3.64
N ARG A 100 9.76 -13.54 3.19
CA ARG A 100 8.71 -12.95 4.06
C ARG A 100 8.41 -13.85 5.25
N MET A 101 8.26 -15.17 5.04
CA MET A 101 8.00 -16.13 6.10
C MET A 101 9.19 -16.18 7.09
N ILE A 102 10.43 -16.29 6.61
CA ILE A 102 11.61 -16.30 7.48
C ILE A 102 11.68 -15.01 8.30
N MET A 103 11.53 -13.84 7.67
CA MET A 103 11.68 -12.55 8.34
C MET A 103 10.53 -12.22 9.29
N TYR A 104 9.28 -12.42 8.87
CA TYR A 104 8.13 -11.97 9.65
C TYR A 104 7.52 -13.06 10.53
N HIS A 105 7.75 -14.35 10.23
CA HIS A 105 7.34 -15.45 11.10
C HIS A 105 8.51 -15.97 11.93
N GLY A 106 9.61 -16.37 11.29
CA GLY A 106 10.75 -17.02 11.94
C GLY A 106 11.51 -16.09 12.89
N VAL A 107 12.02 -14.96 12.39
CA VAL A 107 12.79 -13.99 13.18
C VAL A 107 11.96 -13.43 14.33
N MET A 108 10.69 -13.08 14.10
CA MET A 108 9.81 -12.57 15.17
C MET A 108 9.59 -13.59 16.29
N LYS A 109 9.43 -14.89 15.97
CA LYS A 109 9.39 -15.95 16.99
C LYS A 109 10.69 -16.05 17.78
N MET A 110 11.84 -15.99 17.10
CA MET A 110 13.16 -16.03 17.76
C MET A 110 13.38 -14.82 18.67
N MET A 111 12.82 -13.66 18.33
CA MET A 111 12.85 -12.44 19.14
C MET A 111 11.82 -12.44 20.29
N GLY A 112 11.08 -13.54 20.49
CA GLY A 112 10.08 -13.62 21.57
C GLY A 112 8.79 -12.84 21.28
N LEU A 113 8.48 -12.56 20.01
CA LEU A 113 7.28 -11.83 19.57
C LEU A 113 6.31 -12.74 18.78
N PRO A 114 5.71 -13.78 19.41
CA PRO A 114 4.89 -14.76 18.72
C PRO A 114 3.59 -14.19 18.13
N GLU A 115 3.03 -13.13 18.73
CA GLU A 115 1.82 -12.48 18.22
C GLU A 115 2.09 -11.69 16.93
N ALA A 116 3.24 -11.02 16.83
CA ALA A 116 3.67 -10.39 15.58
C ALA A 116 3.90 -11.43 14.48
N ALA A 117 4.43 -12.60 14.85
CA ALA A 117 4.67 -13.69 13.93
C ALA A 117 3.40 -14.30 13.32
N LYS A 118 2.22 -14.15 13.96
CA LYS A 118 0.94 -14.63 13.39
C LYS A 118 0.50 -13.81 12.18
N LYS A 119 0.89 -12.54 12.12
CA LYS A 119 0.47 -11.59 11.08
C LYS A 119 1.21 -11.77 9.76
N TRP A 120 2.18 -12.69 9.68
CA TRP A 120 3.03 -12.87 8.49
C TRP A 120 2.24 -13.11 7.19
N SER A 121 1.05 -13.71 7.30
CA SER A 121 0.13 -13.99 6.19
C SER A 121 -0.83 -12.83 5.87
N ASP A 122 -0.87 -11.79 6.70
CA ASP A 122 -1.86 -10.71 6.58
C ASP A 122 -1.63 -9.89 5.31
N ASN A 123 -2.74 -9.53 4.66
CA ASN A 123 -2.79 -8.87 3.36
C ASN A 123 -3.48 -7.51 3.50
N VAL A 124 -2.76 -6.50 3.99
CA VAL A 124 -3.36 -5.18 4.27
C VAL A 124 -4.02 -4.58 3.04
N ALA A 125 -3.45 -4.73 1.84
CA ALA A 125 -4.08 -4.27 0.59
C ALA A 125 -5.40 -5.00 0.29
N GLY A 126 -5.40 -6.33 0.37
CA GLY A 126 -6.60 -7.15 0.17
C GLY A 126 -7.69 -6.83 1.19
N ASP A 127 -7.32 -6.75 2.46
CA ASP A 127 -8.24 -6.45 3.57
C ASP A 127 -8.79 -5.03 3.49
N THR A 128 -7.98 -4.03 3.16
CA THR A 128 -8.46 -2.65 2.92
C THR A 128 -9.45 -2.61 1.77
N SER A 129 -9.22 -3.36 0.68
CA SER A 129 -10.15 -3.40 -0.46
C SER A 129 -11.49 -4.06 -0.12
N ARG A 130 -11.53 -4.92 0.93
CA ARG A 130 -12.76 -5.53 1.43
C ARG A 130 -13.56 -4.55 2.30
N LEU A 131 -12.86 -3.72 3.07
CA LEU A 131 -13.46 -2.75 4.00
C LEU A 131 -13.89 -1.44 3.32
N ILE A 132 -13.20 -1.05 2.25
CA ILE A 132 -13.56 0.07 1.39
C ILE A 132 -14.03 -0.51 0.05
N PRO A 133 -15.34 -0.76 -0.12
CA PRO A 133 -15.83 -1.40 -1.33
C PRO A 133 -15.73 -0.47 -2.55
N ASN A 134 -15.64 -1.07 -3.73
CA ASN A 134 -15.60 -0.41 -5.03
C ASN A 134 -14.40 0.53 -5.25
N VAL A 135 -13.30 0.36 -4.52
CA VAL A 135 -12.03 1.04 -4.81
C VAL A 135 -10.96 0.01 -5.17
N TYR A 136 -10.01 0.43 -6.00
CA TYR A 136 -8.84 -0.37 -6.32
C TYR A 136 -7.79 -0.14 -5.23
N VAL A 137 -7.34 -1.21 -4.57
CA VAL A 137 -6.25 -1.14 -3.60
C VAL A 137 -5.05 -1.90 -4.13
N MET A 138 -3.95 -1.19 -4.32
CA MET A 138 -2.69 -1.76 -4.75
C MET A 138 -1.75 -1.93 -3.55
N GLY A 139 -1.11 -3.09 -3.44
CA GLY A 139 -0.01 -3.33 -2.52
C GLY A 139 1.17 -4.03 -3.18
N LEU A 140 2.27 -4.13 -2.45
CA LEU A 140 3.53 -4.72 -2.91
C LEU A 140 3.80 -6.04 -2.17
N SER A 141 4.11 -7.11 -2.88
CA SER A 141 4.36 -8.44 -2.28
C SER A 141 5.82 -8.70 -1.89
N GLY A 142 6.68 -7.68 -1.95
CA GLY A 142 8.13 -7.84 -1.85
C GLY A 142 8.78 -7.09 -0.68
N ILE A 143 10.09 -7.27 -0.60
CA ILE A 143 10.99 -6.46 0.24
C ILE A 143 11.63 -5.43 -0.68
N SER A 144 11.40 -4.15 -0.38
CA SER A 144 12.13 -3.06 -1.02
C SER A 144 13.31 -2.66 -0.13
N PHE A 145 14.51 -2.69 -0.71
CA PHE A 145 15.69 -2.10 -0.09
C PHE A 145 15.91 -0.73 -0.76
N PRO A 146 15.82 0.39 -0.03
CA PRO A 146 16.23 1.67 -0.58
C PRO A 146 17.78 1.67 -0.69
N LEU A 147 18.31 1.26 -1.85
CA LEU A 147 19.77 1.22 -2.09
C LEU A 147 20.32 2.49 -2.75
N SER A 148 19.48 3.45 -3.15
CA SER A 148 19.91 4.69 -3.80
C SER A 148 19.67 5.92 -2.93
N ARG A 149 20.75 6.64 -2.62
CA ARG A 149 20.73 7.99 -2.04
C ARG A 149 20.09 9.00 -3.00
N ILE A 150 19.68 10.10 -2.39
CA ILE A 150 18.95 11.28 -2.89
C ILE A 150 19.58 11.87 -4.16
N HIS A 151 18.76 12.18 -5.17
CA HIS A 151 19.08 13.17 -6.20
C HIS A 151 18.13 14.36 -6.03
N ASP A 152 18.67 15.57 -6.09
CA ASP A 152 18.04 16.82 -5.64
C ASP A 152 16.96 17.42 -6.58
N SER A 153 16.45 16.69 -7.58
CA SER A 153 15.42 17.24 -8.48
C SER A 153 14.03 16.66 -8.23
N LEU A 154 13.10 17.55 -7.86
CA LEU A 154 11.66 17.29 -7.72
C LEU A 154 10.99 16.76 -9.01
N GLU A 155 11.64 16.90 -10.17
CA GLU A 155 11.10 16.55 -11.49
C GLU A 155 11.33 15.08 -11.87
N THR A 156 12.27 14.38 -11.22
CA THR A 156 12.54 12.97 -11.50
C THR A 156 12.25 12.15 -10.25
N GLY A 157 10.96 11.91 -10.01
CA GLY A 157 10.48 11.15 -8.87
C GLY A 157 11.24 9.84 -8.63
N PHE A 158 11.25 9.42 -7.35
CA PHE A 158 11.95 8.25 -6.83
C PHE A 158 11.84 7.01 -7.71
N LYS A 159 12.99 6.49 -8.15
CA LYS A 159 13.07 5.13 -8.70
C LYS A 159 13.52 4.18 -7.58
N PRO A 160 12.69 3.22 -7.13
CA PRO A 160 13.15 2.18 -6.23
C PRO A 160 14.31 1.42 -6.89
N SER A 161 15.44 1.31 -6.20
CA SER A 161 16.72 0.83 -6.74
C SER A 161 16.81 -0.69 -6.81
N ALA A 162 16.06 -1.41 -5.98
CA ALA A 162 15.83 -2.84 -6.09
C ALA A 162 14.43 -3.17 -5.52
N LEU A 163 13.45 -3.28 -6.41
CA LEU A 163 12.11 -3.76 -6.07
C LEU A 163 12.01 -5.22 -6.53
N MET A 164 12.31 -6.17 -5.65
CA MET A 164 11.83 -7.55 -5.83
C MET A 164 10.40 -7.62 -5.30
N ALA A 165 9.48 -6.89 -5.93
CA ALA A 165 8.08 -6.86 -5.53
C ALA A 165 7.18 -6.87 -6.75
N ASP A 166 6.25 -7.81 -6.75
CA ASP A 166 5.10 -7.75 -7.63
C ASP A 166 4.05 -6.83 -7.02
N ARG A 167 3.29 -6.19 -7.91
CA ARG A 167 2.17 -5.31 -7.55
C ARG A 167 0.89 -6.12 -7.65
N PHE A 168 0.09 -6.07 -6.61
CA PHE A 168 -1.19 -6.75 -6.52
C PHE A 168 -2.28 -5.70 -6.43
N VAL A 169 -3.29 -5.81 -7.27
CA VAL A 169 -4.44 -4.91 -7.25
C VAL A 169 -5.68 -5.69 -6.82
N TYR A 170 -6.31 -5.22 -5.77
CA TYR A 170 -7.52 -5.81 -5.20
C TYR A 170 -8.71 -4.88 -5.37
N MET A 171 -9.90 -5.46 -5.47
CA MET A 171 -11.17 -4.76 -5.34
C MET A 171 -12.16 -5.67 -4.63
N ASN A 172 -12.87 -5.16 -3.62
CA ASN A 172 -13.85 -5.93 -2.85
C ASN A 172 -13.26 -7.24 -2.26
N GLY A 173 -12.00 -7.20 -1.83
CA GLY A 173 -11.28 -8.36 -1.29
C GLY A 173 -10.87 -9.40 -2.33
N LYS A 174 -11.04 -9.14 -3.63
CA LYS A 174 -10.64 -10.04 -4.72
C LYS A 174 -9.43 -9.50 -5.45
N LEU A 175 -8.45 -10.35 -5.71
CA LEU A 175 -7.32 -10.05 -6.57
C LEU A 175 -7.79 -9.90 -8.03
N LEU A 176 -7.50 -8.75 -8.64
CA LEU A 176 -7.87 -8.45 -10.02
C LEU A 176 -6.72 -8.61 -11.00
N SER A 177 -5.49 -8.32 -10.56
CA SER A 177 -4.31 -8.38 -11.41
C SER A 177 -3.05 -8.57 -10.57
N GLU A 178 -2.20 -9.43 -11.08
CA GLU A 178 -0.79 -9.59 -10.76
C GLU A 178 -0.06 -9.05 -12.01
N TYR A 179 0.85 -8.07 -11.91
CA TYR A 179 1.83 -7.59 -12.94
C TYR A 179 1.86 -6.10 -13.34
N ASN A 180 3.09 -5.72 -13.75
CA ASN A 180 3.74 -4.39 -13.90
C ASN A 180 3.10 -3.33 -14.81
N ASN A 181 2.02 -3.60 -15.54
CA ASN A 181 1.44 -2.65 -16.49
C ASN A 181 0.05 -2.18 -16.04
N PHE A 182 0.01 -0.96 -15.51
CA PHE A 182 -1.17 -0.31 -14.98
C PHE A 182 -1.99 0.31 -16.12
N ASN A 183 -2.66 -0.51 -16.93
CA ASN A 183 -3.79 -0.05 -17.74
C ASN A 183 -5.07 -0.57 -17.07
N LEU A 184 -5.56 0.18 -16.08
CA LEU A 184 -6.91 -0.06 -15.57
C LEU A 184 -7.92 0.17 -16.71
N PRO A 185 -9.00 -0.62 -16.79
CA PRO A 185 -10.09 -0.33 -17.71
C PRO A 185 -10.60 1.10 -17.43
N LYS A 186 -10.74 1.88 -18.50
CA LYS A 186 -11.33 3.22 -18.47
C LYS A 186 -12.78 3.17 -18.01
#